data_AF-A0A5C7PZ90-F1
#
_entry.id   AF-A0A5C7PZ90-F1
#
_cell.length_a   1.000
_cell.length_b   1.000
_cell.length_c   1.000
_cell.angle_alpha   90.00
_cell.angle_beta   90.00
_cell.angle_gamma   90.00
#
_symmetry.space_group_name_H-M   'P 1'
#
loop_
_entity.id
_entity.type
_entity.pdbx_description
1 polymer ?
#
loop_
_entity_poly.entity_id
_entity_poly.type
_entity_poly.pdbx_seq_one_letter_code
_entity_poly.pdbx_strand_id
1 'polypeptide(L)'
;MSKKQHADSRRKGENSAPPERRSRTFFSGDGWYFMTRERVDVGPFDTQELAEIGVQDYIGFSQDVDHMPAEPMLSAPDESEESEESLEQDELP
;
A
#
# COMPACT_ATOMS: atom_id res chain seq x y z
N MET A 1 -8.47 33.24 2.76
CA MET A 1 -8.16 31.80 2.75
C MET A 1 -6.90 31.56 1.94
N SER A 2 -5.78 31.22 2.58
CA SER A 2 -4.50 31.00 1.88
C SER A 2 -4.38 29.53 1.46
N LYS A 3 -4.44 29.27 0.15
CA LYS A 3 -4.19 27.95 -0.44
C LYS A 3 -2.73 27.58 -0.22
N LYS A 4 -2.48 26.55 0.59
CA LYS A 4 -1.16 26.02 0.90
C LYS A 4 -0.61 25.34 -0.37
N GLN A 5 0.31 26.01 -1.05
CA GLN A 5 0.97 25.44 -2.23
C GLN A 5 1.92 24.34 -1.74
N HIS A 6 1.66 23.08 -2.11
CA HIS A 6 2.67 22.03 -2.03
C HIS A 6 3.77 22.38 -3.02
N ALA A 7 4.92 22.83 -2.53
CA ALA A 7 6.09 23.05 -3.34
C ALA A 7 6.48 21.71 -3.98
N ASP A 8 6.26 21.57 -5.29
CA ASP A 8 6.73 20.45 -6.10
C ASP A 8 8.27 20.55 -6.12
N SER A 9 8.90 19.94 -5.11
CA SER A 9 10.34 19.96 -4.92
C SER A 9 10.98 19.15 -6.05
N ARG A 10 11.49 19.86 -7.06
CA ARG A 10 12.14 19.25 -8.23
C ARG A 10 13.24 18.31 -7.76
N ARG A 11 13.35 17.15 -8.40
CA ARG A 11 14.45 16.22 -8.12
C ARG A 11 15.76 16.87 -8.55
N LYS A 12 16.84 16.60 -7.81
CA LYS A 12 18.16 17.18 -8.10
C LYS A 12 18.60 16.80 -9.53
N GLY A 13 18.72 17.80 -10.41
CA GLY A 13 19.11 17.62 -11.82
C GLY A 13 17.99 17.78 -12.85
N GLU A 14 16.73 17.96 -12.44
CA GLU A 14 15.64 18.28 -13.37
C GLU A 14 15.66 19.76 -13.77
N ASN A 15 15.94 20.05 -15.05
CA ASN A 15 15.98 21.42 -15.58
C ASN A 15 14.66 21.85 -16.24
N SER A 16 13.71 20.92 -16.41
CA SER A 16 12.38 21.18 -16.96
C SER A 16 11.35 21.46 -15.86
N ALA A 17 10.33 22.25 -16.19
CA ALA A 17 9.15 22.35 -15.33
C ALA A 17 8.47 20.97 -15.23
N PRO A 18 7.98 20.57 -14.04
CA PRO A 18 7.23 19.33 -13.91
C PRO A 18 6.00 19.37 -14.84
N PRO A 19 5.61 18.23 -15.45
CA PRO A 19 4.43 18.17 -16.29
C PRO A 19 3.20 18.59 -15.50
N GLU A 20 2.26 19.25 -16.18
CA GLU A 20 1.01 19.70 -15.57
C GLU A 20 0.24 18.50 -15.02
N ARG A 21 0.12 18.43 -13.70
CA ARG A 21 -0.64 17.38 -13.01
C ARG A 21 -2.13 17.69 -13.18
N ARG A 22 -2.79 17.01 -14.11
CA ARG A 22 -4.25 17.07 -14.27
C ARG A 22 -4.94 16.17 -13.24
N SER A 23 -6.18 16.53 -12.89
CA SER A 23 -6.99 15.70 -12.01
C SER A 23 -7.22 14.32 -12.65
N ARG A 24 -7.21 13.27 -11.82
CA ARG A 24 -7.39 11.87 -12.25
C ARG A 24 -8.86 11.45 -12.24
N THR A 25 -9.76 12.39 -11.92
CA THR A 25 -11.19 12.20 -11.91
C THR A 25 -11.79 12.48 -13.28
N PHE A 26 -12.80 11.70 -13.66
CA PHE A 26 -13.52 11.86 -14.91
C PHE A 26 -14.98 11.43 -14.75
N PHE A 27 -15.86 12.02 -15.55
CA PHE A 27 -17.27 11.63 -15.60
C PHE A 27 -17.48 10.66 -16.77
N SER A 28 -18.09 9.50 -16.50
CA SER A 28 -18.37 8.49 -17.51
C SER A 28 -19.69 7.79 -17.21
N GLY A 29 -20.53 7.61 -18.23
CA GLY A 29 -21.89 7.08 -18.05
C GLY A 29 -22.70 7.97 -17.11
N ASP A 30 -23.05 7.42 -15.95
CA ASP A 30 -23.95 8.04 -14.96
C ASP A 30 -23.24 8.47 -13.66
N GLY A 31 -21.91 8.49 -13.62
CA GLY A 31 -21.18 8.80 -12.39
C GLY A 31 -19.77 9.32 -12.57
N TRP A 32 -19.19 9.76 -11.45
CA TRP A 32 -17.79 10.17 -11.37
C TRP A 32 -16.89 9.00 -11.04
N TYR A 33 -15.73 8.93 -11.67
CA TYR A 33 -14.73 7.89 -11.46
C TYR A 33 -13.36 8.54 -11.28
N PHE A 34 -12.41 7.78 -10.75
CA PHE A 34 -11.00 8.12 -10.87
C PHE A 34 -10.17 6.94 -11.36
N MET A 35 -9.09 7.23 -12.07
CA MET A 35 -8.20 6.23 -12.67
C MET A 35 -6.96 6.00 -11.80
N THR A 36 -6.69 4.76 -11.38
CA THR A 36 -5.43 4.38 -10.68
C THR A 36 -4.23 4.28 -11.63
N ARG A 37 -3.02 4.01 -11.13
CA ARG A 37 -1.80 3.95 -11.98
C ARG A 37 -1.78 2.66 -12.81
N GLU A 38 -2.50 1.67 -12.34
CA GLU A 38 -2.72 0.33 -12.87
C GLU A 38 -3.87 0.31 -13.89
N ARG A 39 -4.41 1.50 -14.22
CA ARG A 39 -5.55 1.69 -15.14
C ARG A 39 -6.84 1.03 -14.65
N VAL A 40 -7.05 1.04 -13.34
CA VAL A 40 -8.32 0.63 -12.75
C VAL A 40 -9.19 1.85 -12.55
N ASP A 41 -10.44 1.75 -13.02
CA ASP A 41 -11.47 2.74 -12.81
C ASP A 41 -12.17 2.48 -11.49
N VAL A 42 -12.10 3.44 -10.56
CA VAL A 42 -12.74 3.35 -9.24
C VAL A 42 -13.93 4.30 -9.20
N GLY A 43 -15.09 3.78 -8.82
CA GLY A 43 -16.37 4.48 -8.79
C GLY A 43 -17.55 3.52 -9.02
N PRO A 44 -18.75 4.02 -9.34
CA PRO A 44 -19.11 5.44 -9.51
C PRO A 44 -19.25 6.20 -8.18
N PHE A 45 -18.92 7.49 -8.21
CA PHE A 45 -19.17 8.48 -7.16
C PHE A 45 -20.25 9.47 -7.61
N ASP A 46 -21.01 10.00 -6.66
CA ASP A 46 -22.11 10.93 -6.95
C ASP A 46 -21.62 12.30 -7.43
N THR A 47 -20.47 12.76 -6.92
CA THR A 47 -19.90 14.08 -7.24
C THR A 47 -18.40 14.00 -7.52
N GLN A 48 -17.89 15.00 -8.25
CA GLN A 48 -16.46 15.13 -8.54
C GLN A 48 -15.63 15.22 -7.25
N GLU A 49 -16.12 15.97 -6.25
CA GLU A 49 -15.43 16.12 -4.95
C GLU A 49 -15.28 14.78 -4.22
N LEU A 50 -16.28 13.90 -4.26
CA LEU A 50 -16.18 12.57 -3.68
C LEU A 50 -15.13 11.71 -4.39
N ALA A 51 -15.07 11.78 -5.71
CA ALA A 51 -14.01 11.11 -6.47
C ALA A 51 -12.62 11.68 -6.14
N GLU A 52 -12.50 12.99 -5.91
CA GLU A 52 -11.23 13.62 -5.51
C GLU A 52 -10.79 13.21 -4.10
N ILE A 53 -11.72 13.11 -3.15
CA ILE A 53 -11.46 12.56 -1.81
C ILE A 53 -10.97 11.12 -1.92
N GLY A 54 -11.64 10.28 -2.72
CA GLY A 54 -11.24 8.89 -2.96
C GLY A 54 -9.83 8.77 -3.55
N VAL A 55 -9.41 9.71 -4.41
CA VAL A 55 -8.03 9.77 -4.91
C VAL A 55 -7.03 10.03 -3.77
N GLN A 56 -7.34 10.94 -2.85
CA GLN A 56 -6.45 11.26 -1.72
C GLN A 56 -6.31 10.07 -0.77
N ASP A 57 -7.42 9.42 -0.43
CA ASP A 57 -7.43 8.23 0.42
C ASP A 57 -6.63 7.09 -0.20
N TYR A 58 -6.82 6.84 -1.49
CA TYR A 58 -6.07 5.81 -2.22
C TYR A 58 -4.56 6.07 -2.21
N ILE A 59 -4.15 7.34 -2.41
CA ILE A 59 -2.74 7.74 -2.39
C ILE A 59 -2.13 7.58 -1.00
N GLY A 60 -2.89 7.89 0.07
CA GLY A 60 -2.45 7.70 1.45
C GLY A 60 -2.24 6.23 1.77
N PHE A 61 -3.25 5.40 1.53
CA PHE A 61 -3.19 3.96 1.75
C PHE A 61 -2.02 3.29 1.01
N SER A 62 -1.80 3.67 -0.26
CA SER A 62 -0.72 3.10 -1.07
C SER A 62 0.67 3.35 -0.48
N GLN A 63 0.89 4.52 0.13
CA GLN A 63 2.17 4.85 0.77
C GLN A 63 2.39 4.10 2.09
N ASP A 64 1.32 3.86 2.84
CA ASP A 64 1.40 3.13 4.12
C ASP A 64 1.69 1.65 3.90
N VAL A 65 1.10 1.03 2.87
CA VAL A 65 1.34 -0.40 2.54
C VAL A 65 2.80 -0.64 2.14
N ASP A 66 3.42 0.28 1.42
CA ASP A 66 4.86 0.21 1.09
C ASP A 66 5.76 0.30 2.34
N HIS A 67 5.23 0.81 3.47
CA HIS A 67 5.94 0.97 4.73
C HIS A 67 5.57 -0.06 5.81
N MET A 68 4.69 -1.02 5.51
CA MET A 68 4.55 -2.17 6.40
C MET A 68 5.89 -2.94 6.33
N PRO A 69 6.62 -3.12 7.44
CA PRO A 69 7.70 -4.08 7.44
C PRO A 69 7.02 -5.41 7.09
N ALA A 70 7.45 -6.03 5.99
CA ALA A 70 7.25 -7.45 5.82
C ALA A 70 7.98 -8.09 7.00
N GLU A 71 7.31 -8.20 8.15
CA GLU A 71 7.77 -8.98 9.28
C GLU A 71 8.09 -10.34 8.67
N PRO A 72 9.35 -10.81 8.74
CA PRO A 72 9.64 -12.20 8.47
C PRO A 72 8.97 -13.01 9.57
N MET A 73 7.66 -13.24 9.42
CA MET A 73 7.02 -14.42 9.99
C MET A 73 7.91 -15.58 9.57
N LEU A 74 8.41 -16.34 10.54
CA LEU A 74 9.36 -17.46 10.46
C LEU A 74 10.82 -17.14 10.88
N SER A 75 11.02 -16.60 12.08
CA SER A 75 11.86 -17.36 13.01
C SER A 75 10.94 -18.40 13.64
N ALA A 76 10.87 -19.59 13.04
CA ALA A 76 10.25 -20.73 13.70
C ALA A 76 10.84 -20.84 15.12
N PRO A 77 10.03 -21.11 16.16
CA PRO A 77 10.61 -21.58 17.40
C PRO A 77 11.45 -22.81 17.05
N ASP A 78 12.73 -22.76 17.39
CA ASP A 78 13.67 -23.86 17.26
C ASP A 78 13.05 -25.07 17.97
N GLU A 79 12.51 -26.02 17.20
CA GLU A 79 12.02 -27.31 17.71
C GLU A 79 13.23 -28.16 18.12
N SER A 80 13.91 -27.75 19.19
CA SER A 80 14.89 -28.55 19.92
C SER A 80 14.30 -28.98 21.27
N GLU A 81 13.14 -29.65 21.22
CA GLU A 81 12.76 -30.67 22.20
C GLU A 81 12.92 -32.04 21.55
N GLU A 82 14.17 -32.45 21.30
CA GLU A 82 14.47 -33.85 20.98
C GLU A 82 14.68 -34.61 22.29
N SER A 83 13.59 -35.21 22.77
CA SER A 83 13.51 -36.59 23.26
C SER A 83 14.68 -37.12 24.14
N GLU A 84 14.53 -37.03 25.46
CA GLU A 84 15.20 -37.95 26.40
C GLU A 84 14.16 -38.64 27.29
N GLU A 85 13.39 -39.57 26.74
CA GLU A 85 12.66 -40.55 27.56
C GLU A 85 12.54 -41.88 26.83
N SER A 86 13.48 -42.80 27.12
CA SER A 86 13.22 -44.24 27.29
C SER A 86 14.55 -45.00 27.31
N LEU A 87 15.02 -45.34 28.51
CA LEU A 87 15.94 -46.46 28.70
C LEU A 87 15.42 -47.36 29.83
N GLU A 88 14.33 -48.06 29.54
CA GLU A 88 14.03 -49.34 30.20
C GLU A 88 14.44 -50.45 29.22
N GLN A 89 15.61 -51.03 29.48
CA GLN A 89 15.99 -52.34 28.94
C GLN A 89 15.90 -53.36 30.07
N ASP A 90 14.75 -54.03 30.13
CA ASP A 90 14.60 -55.33 30.78
C ASP A 90 14.61 -56.37 29.66
N GLU A 91 15.65 -57.23 29.61
CA GLU A 91 15.48 -58.69 29.67
C GLU A 91 16.85 -59.41 29.74
N LEU A 92 16.89 -60.36 30.67
CA LEU A 92 17.92 -61.36 31.02
C LEU A 92 18.29 -62.29 29.83
N PRO A 93 19.44 -63.00 29.87
CA PRO A 93 19.59 -64.24 30.66
C PRO A 93 20.83 -64.31 31.57
#